data_AF-A0A381UYD7-F1
#
_entry.id   AF-A0A381UYD7-F1
#
_cell.length_a   1.000
_cell.length_b   1.000
_cell.length_c   1.000
_cell.angle_alpha   90.00
_cell.angle_beta   90.00
_cell.angle_gamma   90.00
#
_symmetry.space_group_name_H-M   'P 1'
#
loop_
_entity.id
_entity.type
_entity.pdbx_description
1 polymer ?
#
loop_
_entity_poly.entity_id
_entity_poly.type
_entity_poly.pdbx_seq_one_letter_code
_entity_poly.pdbx_strand_id
1 'polypeptide(L)'
;MIQEIKTEEKNFPFNDFKNLGYQSYVFGQKSYNGVAFLSKKKIDKINIAFFKDKLNQSRIIIGDIKGKSNIFKLINIYVPNGNPINTEKYDYKKNWFKSFIKEVKKTLSENKNIIIGGDFNVIPEEIDVYDHTKYENDALFKLEIRKKFRELINLG
;
A
#
# COMPACT_ATOMS: atom_id res chain seq x y z
N MET A 1 -5.31 -5.82 -7.19
CA MET A 1 -4.21 -5.46 -6.25
C MET A 1 -4.26 -6.47 -5.12
N ILE A 2 -3.13 -7.05 -4.74
CA ILE A 2 -3.05 -8.05 -3.67
C ILE A 2 -2.00 -7.59 -2.66
N GLN A 3 -2.27 -7.82 -1.38
CA GLN A 3 -1.40 -7.58 -0.24
C GLN A 3 -1.24 -8.89 0.54
N GLU A 4 -0.23 -8.96 1.41
CA GLU A 4 0.04 -10.13 2.24
C GLU A 4 0.25 -11.43 1.43
N ILE A 5 0.91 -11.35 0.27
CA ILE A 5 1.25 -12.55 -0.50
C ILE A 5 2.19 -13.49 0.27
N LYS A 6 2.91 -12.98 1.29
CA LYS A 6 3.72 -13.74 2.26
C LYS A 6 4.72 -14.72 1.64
N THR A 7 5.12 -14.43 0.39
CA THR A 7 5.99 -15.28 -0.40
C THR A 7 7.01 -14.44 -1.15
N GLU A 8 8.17 -15.03 -1.39
CA GLU A 8 9.19 -14.48 -2.27
C GLU A 8 8.76 -14.64 -3.73
N GLU A 9 9.27 -13.77 -4.61
CA GLU A 9 8.93 -13.80 -6.04
C GLU A 9 9.16 -15.17 -6.68
N LYS A 10 10.28 -15.84 -6.39
CA LYS A 10 10.59 -17.17 -6.93
C LYS A 10 9.55 -18.25 -6.63
N ASN A 11 8.74 -18.05 -5.59
CA ASN A 11 7.70 -18.98 -5.14
C ASN A 11 6.29 -18.51 -5.54
N PHE A 12 6.16 -17.32 -6.15
CA PHE A 12 4.87 -16.79 -6.56
C PHE A 12 4.33 -17.60 -7.76
N PRO A 13 3.03 -17.95 -7.79
CA PRO A 13 2.46 -18.82 -8.82
C PRO A 13 2.20 -18.08 -10.14
N PHE A 14 3.28 -17.61 -10.80
CA PHE A 14 3.20 -16.87 -12.05
C PHE A 14 2.48 -17.64 -13.16
N ASN A 15 2.75 -18.93 -13.30
CA ASN A 15 2.18 -19.77 -14.35
C ASN A 15 0.68 -19.98 -14.18
N ASP A 16 0.21 -20.16 -12.94
CA ASP A 16 -1.21 -20.36 -12.67
C ASP A 16 -2.02 -19.11 -13.08
N PHE A 17 -1.54 -17.92 -12.69
CA PHE A 17 -2.17 -16.67 -13.11
C PHE A 17 -2.04 -16.41 -14.62
N LYS A 18 -0.88 -16.75 -15.22
CA LYS A 18 -0.68 -16.64 -16.67
C LYS A 18 -1.67 -17.51 -17.44
N ASN A 19 -1.93 -18.74 -16.98
CA ASN A 19 -2.87 -19.67 -17.59
C ASN A 19 -4.33 -19.14 -17.50
N LEU A 20 -4.63 -18.33 -16.49
CA LEU A 20 -5.91 -17.61 -16.37
C LEU A 20 -5.96 -16.29 -17.17
N GLY A 21 -4.90 -15.98 -17.93
CA GLY A 21 -4.79 -14.78 -18.77
C GLY A 21 -4.34 -13.51 -18.05
N TYR A 22 -3.76 -13.63 -16.85
CA TYR A 22 -3.25 -12.50 -16.07
C TYR A 22 -1.74 -12.34 -16.22
N GLN A 23 -1.29 -11.09 -16.31
CA GLN A 23 0.09 -10.69 -16.05
C GLN A 23 0.25 -10.40 -14.56
N SER A 24 1.33 -10.91 -13.97
CA SER A 24 1.63 -10.72 -12.55
C SER A 24 2.85 -9.82 -12.40
N TYR A 25 2.75 -8.84 -11.50
CA TYR A 25 3.86 -7.97 -11.11
C TYR A 25 3.95 -8.04 -9.59
N VAL A 26 5.11 -8.43 -9.08
CA VAL A 26 5.23 -8.89 -7.69
C VAL A 26 6.39 -8.17 -7.03
N PHE A 27 6.19 -7.77 -5.79
CA PHE A 27 7.28 -7.46 -4.86
C PHE A 27 7.09 -8.36 -3.64
N GLY A 28 7.87 -9.44 -3.57
CA GLY A 28 7.68 -10.52 -2.61
C GLY A 28 8.67 -10.51 -1.46
N GLN A 29 8.23 -10.98 -0.30
CA GLN A 29 9.06 -11.18 0.90
C GLN A 29 8.63 -12.47 1.62
N LYS A 30 9.59 -13.25 2.09
CA LYS A 30 9.33 -14.52 2.80
C LYS A 30 8.54 -14.27 4.09
N SER A 31 7.50 -15.07 4.34
CA SER A 31 6.70 -15.15 5.57
C SER A 31 5.86 -13.92 5.92
N TYR A 32 6.23 -12.73 5.46
CA TYR A 32 5.61 -11.46 5.85
C TYR A 32 5.40 -10.58 4.61
N ASN A 33 4.44 -9.66 4.70
CA ASN A 33 4.22 -8.61 3.70
C ASN A 33 4.00 -9.15 2.27
N GLY A 34 4.54 -8.43 1.30
CA GLY A 34 4.45 -8.70 -0.10
C GLY A 34 3.22 -8.07 -0.74
N VAL A 35 3.41 -7.51 -1.93
CA VAL A 35 2.35 -6.87 -2.71
C VAL A 35 2.45 -7.28 -4.16
N ALA A 36 1.30 -7.39 -4.83
CA ALA A 36 1.26 -7.76 -6.24
C ALA A 36 0.15 -7.06 -7.01
N PHE A 37 0.40 -6.85 -8.30
CA PHE A 37 -0.64 -6.60 -9.29
C PHE A 37 -0.90 -7.86 -10.09
N LEU A 38 -2.17 -8.20 -10.25
CA LEU A 38 -2.63 -9.13 -11.28
C LEU A 38 -3.50 -8.33 -12.24
N SER A 39 -3.20 -8.39 -13.54
CA SER A 39 -3.94 -7.64 -14.54
C SER A 39 -3.99 -8.38 -15.88
N LYS A 40 -5.17 -8.41 -16.51
CA LYS A 40 -5.31 -8.88 -17.91
C LYS A 40 -4.75 -7.87 -18.93
N LYS A 41 -4.52 -6.62 -18.51
CA LYS A 41 -3.87 -5.57 -19.30
C LYS A 41 -2.46 -5.33 -18.78
N LYS A 42 -1.56 -4.95 -19.69
CA LYS A 42 -0.20 -4.55 -19.31
C LYS A 42 -0.22 -3.37 -18.35
N ILE A 43 0.57 -3.46 -17.29
CA ILE A 43 0.92 -2.33 -16.42
C ILE A 43 2.36 -1.93 -16.79
N ASP A 44 2.53 -0.67 -17.17
CA ASP A 44 3.83 -0.11 -17.56
C ASP A 44 4.55 0.51 -16.35
N LYS A 45 5.84 0.80 -16.49
CA LYS A 45 6.66 1.52 -15.48
C LYS A 45 6.51 0.99 -14.05
N ILE A 46 6.55 -0.32 -13.89
CA ILE A 46 6.53 -0.96 -12.57
C ILE A 46 7.71 -0.46 -11.74
N ASN A 47 7.44 -0.05 -10.50
CA ASN A 47 8.46 0.37 -9.56
C ASN A 47 8.09 -0.08 -8.14
N ILE A 48 9.08 -0.58 -7.41
CA ILE A 48 8.97 -1.10 -6.03
C ILE A 48 9.70 -0.23 -5.01
N ALA A 49 10.48 0.75 -5.48
CA ALA A 49 11.25 1.69 -4.68
C ALA A 49 10.60 3.07 -4.68
N PHE A 50 9.33 3.16 -4.28
CA PHE A 50 8.59 4.44 -4.26
C PHE A 50 9.21 5.45 -3.28
N PHE A 51 9.64 4.96 -2.12
CA PHE A 51 10.56 5.66 -1.23
C PHE A 51 11.54 4.67 -0.60
N LYS A 52 12.63 5.19 -0.03
CA LYS A 52 13.60 4.39 0.72
C LYS A 52 13.00 3.96 2.06
N ASP A 53 12.55 2.72 2.14
CA ASP A 53 12.17 2.10 3.41
C ASP A 53 13.42 1.70 4.21
N LYS A 54 13.44 2.01 5.51
CA LYS A 54 14.59 1.68 6.37
C LYS A 54 14.75 0.17 6.58
N LEU A 55 13.64 -0.56 6.51
CA LEU A 55 13.59 -2.00 6.77
C LEU A 55 13.48 -2.83 5.48
N ASN A 56 13.55 -2.20 4.31
CA ASN A 56 13.44 -2.83 2.98
C ASN A 56 12.24 -3.79 2.86
N GLN A 57 11.08 -3.43 3.42
CA GLN A 57 9.89 -4.29 3.44
C GLN A 57 9.09 -4.18 2.14
N SER A 58 8.60 -5.32 1.65
CA SER A 58 7.81 -5.41 0.41
C SER A 58 6.37 -4.93 0.59
N ARG A 59 6.18 -3.62 0.65
CA ARG A 59 4.90 -2.98 1.01
C ARG A 59 4.28 -2.11 -0.07
N ILE A 60 5.03 -1.75 -1.11
CA ILE A 60 4.54 -0.84 -2.15
C ILE A 60 4.99 -1.35 -3.52
N ILE A 61 4.05 -1.44 -4.44
CA ILE A 61 4.31 -1.60 -5.87
C ILE A 61 3.47 -0.57 -6.61
N ILE A 62 4.10 0.16 -7.52
CA ILE A 62 3.44 1.18 -8.35
C ILE A 62 3.59 0.81 -9.82
N GLY A 63 2.68 1.33 -10.65
CA GLY A 63 2.76 1.19 -12.10
C GLY A 63 1.80 2.13 -12.81
N ASP A 64 1.91 2.20 -14.12
CA ASP A 64 1.08 3.01 -15.00
C ASP A 64 0.09 2.14 -15.75
N ILE A 65 -1.19 2.53 -15.73
CA ILE A 65 -2.22 1.93 -16.57
C ILE A 65 -2.77 2.98 -17.54
N LYS A 66 -2.91 2.58 -18.81
CA LYS A 66 -3.47 3.45 -19.85
C LYS A 66 -5.00 3.42 -19.79
N GLY A 67 -5.60 4.59 -19.59
CA GLY A 67 -7.01 4.87 -19.84
C GLY A 67 -7.27 5.28 -21.30
N LYS A 68 -8.48 5.75 -21.60
CA LYS A 68 -8.86 6.20 -22.95
C LYS A 68 -8.06 7.43 -23.40
N SER A 69 -7.89 8.40 -22.49
CA SER A 69 -7.21 9.68 -22.79
C SER A 69 -6.14 10.04 -21.76
N ASN A 70 -6.02 9.28 -20.67
CA ASN A 70 -5.15 9.58 -19.54
C ASN A 70 -4.33 8.36 -19.14
N ILE A 71 -3.16 8.59 -18.53
CA ILE A 71 -2.40 7.57 -17.82
C ILE A 71 -2.73 7.68 -16.33
N PHE A 72 -3.16 6.59 -15.72
CA PHE A 72 -3.38 6.53 -14.28
C PHE A 72 -2.16 5.90 -13.61
N LYS A 73 -1.66 6.57 -12.57
CA LYS A 73 -0.67 5.99 -11.66
C LYS A 73 -1.40 5.09 -10.67
N LEU A 74 -1.15 3.79 -10.73
CA LEU A 74 -1.65 2.81 -9.78
C LEU A 74 -0.63 2.61 -8.66
N ILE A 75 -1.06 2.72 -7.41
CA ILE A 75 -0.22 2.57 -6.22
C ILE A 75 -0.88 1.53 -5.31
N ASN A 76 -0.30 0.33 -5.25
CA ASN A 76 -0.73 -0.73 -4.34
C ASN A 76 0.11 -0.70 -3.07
N ILE A 77 -0.55 -0.59 -1.92
CA ILE A 77 0.10 -0.49 -0.62
C ILE A 77 -0.35 -1.58 0.36
N TYR A 78 0.57 -1.95 1.25
CA TYR A 78 0.30 -2.68 2.48
C TYR A 78 0.98 -1.95 3.65
N VAL A 79 0.25 -1.03 4.26
CA VAL A 79 0.76 -0.16 5.33
C VAL A 79 1.15 -1.01 6.55
N PRO A 80 2.22 -0.70 7.28
CA PRO A 80 2.56 -1.40 8.51
C PRO A 80 1.41 -1.36 9.53
N ASN A 81 1.08 -2.48 10.15
CA ASN A 81 0.03 -2.57 11.18
C ASN A 81 0.32 -1.64 12.37
N GLY A 82 1.56 -1.67 12.87
CA GLY A 82 2.06 -0.75 13.89
C GLY A 82 1.80 -1.13 15.34
N ASN A 83 1.09 -2.23 15.61
CA ASN A 83 0.93 -2.73 16.98
C ASN A 83 2.17 -3.51 17.46
N PRO A 84 2.46 -3.48 18.79
CA PRO A 84 1.83 -2.65 19.81
C PRO A 84 2.26 -1.18 19.76
N ILE A 85 1.40 -0.26 20.23
CA ILE A 85 1.58 1.20 20.14
C ILE A 85 2.81 1.75 20.88
N ASN A 86 3.29 1.05 21.91
CA ASN A 86 4.41 1.45 22.76
C ASN A 86 5.76 0.88 22.28
N THR A 87 5.84 0.51 21.00
CA THR A 87 7.04 -0.09 20.40
C THR A 87 7.46 0.68 19.15
N GLU A 88 8.68 0.42 18.69
CA GLU A 88 9.22 0.96 17.45
C GLU A 88 8.35 0.67 16.21
N LYS A 89 7.45 -0.32 16.26
CA LYS A 89 6.50 -0.64 15.18
C LYS A 89 5.54 0.52 14.92
N TYR A 90 5.11 1.22 15.97
CA TYR A 90 4.20 2.36 15.83
C TYR A 90 4.93 3.57 15.26
N ASP A 91 6.16 3.82 15.72
CA ASP A 91 7.04 4.84 15.14
C ASP A 91 7.37 4.55 13.68
N TYR A 92 7.58 3.29 13.33
CA TYR A 92 7.76 2.85 11.96
C TYR A 92 6.52 3.17 11.10
N LYS A 93 5.31 2.85 11.57
CA LYS A 93 4.05 3.18 10.87
C LYS A 93 3.89 4.69 10.62
N LYS A 94 4.16 5.52 11.63
CA LYS A 94 4.09 6.99 11.50
C LYS A 94 5.07 7.52 10.46
N ASN A 95 6.32 7.04 10.50
CA ASN A 95 7.34 7.43 9.53
C ASN A 95 7.02 6.92 8.13
N TRP A 96 6.44 5.73 8.00
CA TRP A 96 5.98 5.17 6.74
C TRP A 96 4.92 6.08 6.10
N PHE A 97 3.90 6.50 6.86
CA PHE A 97 2.90 7.46 6.37
C PHE A 97 3.52 8.79 5.95
N LYS A 98 4.45 9.33 6.74
CA LYS A 98 5.14 10.60 6.42
C LYS A 98 5.88 10.50 5.09
N SER A 99 6.64 9.43 4.86
CA SER A 99 7.35 9.20 3.60
C SER A 99 6.40 8.98 2.44
N PHE A 100 5.35 8.18 2.65
CA PHE A 100 4.35 7.89 1.63
C PHE A 100 3.62 9.15 1.16
N ILE A 101 3.09 9.95 2.09
CA ILE A 101 2.39 11.20 1.80
C ILE A 101 3.30 12.18 1.02
N LYS A 102 4.58 12.27 1.39
CA LYS A 102 5.55 13.10 0.67
C LYS A 102 5.66 12.69 -0.81
N GLU A 103 5.83 11.40 -1.08
CA GLU A 103 5.95 10.91 -2.46
C GLU A 103 4.63 10.97 -3.23
N VAL A 104 3.49 10.79 -2.57
CA VAL A 104 2.17 11.00 -3.19
C VAL A 104 2.00 12.47 -3.61
N LYS A 105 2.34 13.44 -2.75
CA LYS A 105 2.31 14.88 -3.10
C LYS A 105 3.18 15.17 -4.32
N LYS A 106 4.39 14.61 -4.37
CA LYS A 106 5.28 14.75 -5.53
C LYS A 106 4.63 14.15 -6.79
N THR A 107 4.11 12.94 -6.68
CA THR A 107 3.46 12.24 -7.80
C THR A 107 2.25 13.03 -8.32
N LEU A 108 1.44 13.63 -7.44
CA LEU A 108 0.28 14.45 -7.81
C LEU A 108 0.67 15.70 -8.60
N SER A 109 1.84 16.28 -8.33
CA SER A 109 2.34 17.43 -9.09
C SER A 109 2.71 17.08 -10.53
N GLU A 110 3.04 15.80 -10.79
CA GLU A 110 3.42 15.28 -12.12
C GLU A 110 2.22 14.67 -12.86
N ASN A 111 1.31 13.99 -12.14
CA ASN A 111 0.12 13.35 -12.69
C ASN A 111 -1.04 13.40 -11.69
N LYS A 112 -2.12 14.10 -12.04
CA LYS A 112 -3.32 14.20 -11.21
C LYS A 112 -4.16 12.92 -11.18
N ASN A 113 -3.95 11.99 -12.10
CA ASN A 113 -4.71 10.74 -12.19
C ASN A 113 -4.01 9.64 -11.38
N ILE A 114 -4.24 9.60 -10.07
CA ILE A 114 -3.68 8.58 -9.18
C ILE A 114 -4.79 7.70 -8.61
N ILE A 115 -4.53 6.39 -8.56
CA ILE A 115 -5.35 5.42 -7.85
C ILE A 115 -4.45 4.79 -6.78
N ILE A 116 -4.76 5.05 -5.52
CA ILE A 116 -4.13 4.39 -4.38
C ILE A 116 -5.10 3.35 -3.86
N GLY A 117 -4.65 2.11 -3.70
CA GLY A 117 -5.46 1.07 -3.08
C GLY A 117 -4.62 0.01 -2.38
N GLY A 118 -5.29 -0.79 -1.57
CA GLY A 118 -4.69 -1.84 -0.77
C GLY A 118 -5.11 -1.73 0.69
N ASP A 119 -4.30 -2.29 1.58
CA ASP A 119 -4.59 -2.31 3.01
C ASP A 119 -3.85 -1.16 3.69
N PHE A 120 -4.64 -0.19 4.16
CA PHE A 120 -4.16 1.01 4.83
C PHE A 120 -3.79 0.76 6.30
N ASN A 121 -4.22 -0.35 6.91
CA ASN A 121 -4.13 -0.56 8.35
C ASN A 121 -4.55 0.69 9.13
N VAL A 122 -5.74 1.24 8.84
CA VAL A 122 -6.34 2.35 9.57
C VAL A 122 -7.81 2.02 9.77
N ILE A 123 -8.33 2.34 10.96
CA ILE A 123 -9.76 2.40 11.25
C ILE A 123 -10.12 3.90 11.24
N PRO A 124 -10.70 4.43 10.15
CA PRO A 124 -10.87 5.87 9.98
C PRO A 124 -11.82 6.52 11.00
N GLU A 125 -12.94 5.87 11.28
CA GLU A 125 -13.99 6.32 12.18
C GLU A 125 -14.50 5.18 13.07
N GLU A 126 -15.23 5.51 14.13
CA GLU A 126 -15.82 4.53 15.06
C GLU A 126 -16.77 3.56 14.35
N ILE A 127 -17.49 4.04 13.34
CA ILE A 127 -18.44 3.25 12.54
C ILE A 127 -17.76 2.18 11.66
N ASP A 128 -16.44 2.26 11.46
CA ASP A 128 -15.69 1.34 10.60
C ASP A 128 -15.33 0.03 11.32
N VAL A 129 -15.70 -0.12 12.58
CA VAL A 129 -15.52 -1.32 13.40
C VAL A 129 -16.78 -1.63 14.20
N TYR A 130 -16.96 -2.92 14.53
CA TYR A 130 -18.12 -3.37 15.31
C TYR A 130 -18.18 -2.75 16.72
N ASP A 131 -17.03 -2.59 17.39
CA ASP A 131 -16.92 -2.05 18.75
C ASP A 131 -15.62 -1.26 18.89
N HIS A 132 -15.70 0.06 18.68
CA HIS A 132 -14.54 0.94 18.64
C HIS A 132 -13.78 1.01 19.97
N THR A 133 -14.45 0.77 21.10
CA THR A 133 -13.83 0.84 22.43
C THR A 133 -12.69 -0.16 22.59
N LYS A 134 -12.79 -1.31 21.93
CA LYS A 134 -11.74 -2.35 21.89
C LYS A 134 -10.49 -1.91 21.14
N TYR A 135 -10.59 -0.90 20.28
CA TYR A 135 -9.50 -0.43 19.42
C TYR A 135 -8.88 0.87 19.91
N GLU A 136 -9.32 1.45 21.03
CA GLU A 136 -8.75 2.69 21.57
C GLU A 136 -7.23 2.64 21.76
N ASN A 137 -6.69 1.46 22.07
CA ASN A 137 -5.26 1.20 22.21
C ASN A 137 -4.61 0.51 21.01
N ASP A 138 -5.34 0.35 19.91
CA ASP A 138 -4.84 -0.20 18.67
C ASP A 138 -4.19 0.89 17.79
N ALA A 139 -3.01 0.60 17.25
CA ALA A 139 -2.29 1.45 16.32
C ALA A 139 -3.10 1.86 15.08
N LEU A 140 -4.12 1.11 14.70
CA LEU A 140 -4.99 1.38 13.55
C LEU A 140 -5.98 2.52 13.84
N PHE A 141 -6.38 2.69 15.11
CA PHE A 141 -7.42 3.62 15.51
C PHE A 141 -6.88 4.86 16.26
N LYS A 142 -5.58 4.89 16.58
CA LYS A 142 -4.96 6.07 17.20
C LYS A 142 -5.17 7.33 16.35
N LEU A 143 -5.54 8.42 17.03
CA LEU A 143 -5.84 9.71 16.43
C LEU A 143 -4.75 10.22 15.48
N GLU A 144 -3.48 10.00 15.84
CA GLU A 144 -2.34 10.42 15.01
C GLU A 144 -2.31 9.72 13.64
N ILE A 145 -2.59 8.41 13.60
CA ILE A 145 -2.67 7.65 12.34
C ILE A 145 -3.91 8.06 11.55
N ARG A 146 -5.06 8.25 12.22
CA ARG A 146 -6.29 8.75 11.57
C ARG A 146 -6.07 10.13 10.94
N LYS A 147 -5.33 11.04 11.61
CA LYS A 147 -4.93 12.34 11.05
C LYS A 147 -4.07 12.19 9.80
N LYS A 148 -3.13 11.23 9.78
CA LYS A 148 -2.29 10.97 8.60
C LYS A 148 -3.09 10.38 7.44
N PHE A 149 -4.02 9.48 7.71
CA PHE A 149 -4.94 9.00 6.69
C PHE A 149 -5.81 10.12 6.13
N ARG A 150 -6.37 11.00 6.99
CA ARG A 150 -7.11 12.18 6.55
C ARG A 150 -6.24 13.16 5.75
N GLU A 151 -4.98 13.38 6.12
CA GLU A 151 -4.04 14.17 5.32
C GLU A 151 -3.90 13.58 3.91
N LEU A 152 -3.71 12.25 3.80
CA LEU A 152 -3.53 11.54 2.53
C LEU A 152 -4.74 11.67 1.59
N ILE A 153 -5.96 11.47 2.10
CA ILE A 153 -7.17 11.50 1.26
C ILE A 153 -7.58 12.92 0.83
N ASN A 154 -7.02 13.97 1.47
CA ASN A 154 -7.28 15.38 1.16
C ASN A 154 -6.14 16.04 0.35
N LEU A 155 -5.28 15.26 -0.31
CA LEU A 155 -4.14 15.80 -1.06
C LEU A 155 -4.49 16.41 -2.43
N GLY A 156 -5.69 16.19 -2.97
CA GLY A 156 -6.09 16.66 -4.29
C GLY A 156 -7.52 16.32 -4.63
#